data_AF-G0PM03-F1
#
_entry.id   AF-G0PM03-F1
#
_cell.length_a   1.000
_cell.length_b   1.000
_cell.length_c   1.000
_cell.angle_alpha   90.00
_cell.angle_beta   90.00
_cell.angle_gamma   90.00
#
_symmetry.space_group_name_H-M   'P 1'
#
loop_
_entity.id
_entity.type
_entity.pdbx_description
1 polymer ?
#
loop_
_entity_poly.entity_id
_entity_poly.type
_entity_poly.pdbx_seq_one_letter_code
_entity_poly.pdbx_strand_id
1 'polypeptide(L)'
;MKTYQLCYAEMCGIERKKRSAEEDVKRYEDSNPGKYEGSRRHRSLVKYYKRREEKYEVVRLKCTKARNEYLLCVKAANAALHRFFAQDLSYLIDCMDLGMDFWLRALVEKVIEERKKITQHEMDSLASLSTLRSSVDVKADKQKFFEANHQLFMLPKQFEFRPQLGDAIMEVSAEQSLSADLLQRQLQIEKRLEGLQFEVDEVWKSLEASEKQLLQLYNTQFEGDAGKWRNDLHVTYQYYLK
;
A
#
# COMPACT_ATOMS: atom_id res chain seq x y z
N MET A 1 22.05 -53.83 -17.03
CA MET A 1 20.93 -54.52 -17.70
C MET A 1 21.36 -55.32 -18.94
N LYS A 2 21.83 -54.67 -20.02
CA LYS A 2 22.16 -55.33 -21.31
C LYS A 2 23.13 -56.51 -21.17
N THR A 3 24.20 -56.36 -20.39
CA THR A 3 25.18 -57.43 -20.12
C THR A 3 24.56 -58.65 -19.45
N TYR A 4 23.68 -58.45 -18.46
CA TYR A 4 22.95 -59.53 -17.81
C TYR A 4 22.04 -60.27 -18.79
N GLN A 5 21.25 -59.54 -19.58
CA GLN A 5 20.34 -60.12 -20.56
C GLN A 5 21.08 -60.98 -21.59
N LEU A 6 22.24 -60.52 -22.08
CA LEU A 6 23.09 -61.29 -22.99
C LEU A 6 23.63 -62.56 -22.31
N CYS A 7 24.14 -62.46 -21.08
CA CYS A 7 24.64 -63.64 -20.34
C CYS A 7 23.51 -64.63 -20.00
N TYR A 8 22.30 -64.14 -19.74
CA TYR A 8 21.13 -64.97 -19.47
C TYR A 8 20.67 -65.73 -20.72
N ALA A 9 20.59 -65.05 -21.87
CA ALA A 9 20.28 -65.68 -23.15
C ALA A 9 21.33 -66.73 -23.54
N GLU A 10 22.62 -66.44 -23.34
CA GLU A 10 23.72 -67.39 -23.53
C GLU A 10 23.55 -68.63 -22.64
N MET A 11 23.27 -68.42 -21.34
CA MET A 11 23.05 -69.50 -20.37
C MET A 11 21.87 -70.41 -20.75
N CYS A 12 20.70 -69.84 -21.08
CA CYS A 12 19.55 -70.61 -21.55
C CYS A 12 19.84 -71.38 -22.85
N GLY A 13 20.70 -70.84 -23.72
CA GLY A 13 21.15 -71.52 -24.93
C GLY A 13 22.03 -72.74 -24.63
N ILE A 14 22.94 -72.64 -23.66
CA ILE A 14 23.81 -73.74 -23.24
C ILE A 14 23.05 -74.78 -22.40
N GLU A 15 22.13 -74.35 -21.55
CA GLU A 15 21.28 -75.24 -20.75
C GLU A 15 20.44 -76.17 -21.62
N ARG A 16 19.82 -75.65 -22.69
CA ARG A 16 19.07 -76.46 -23.66
C ARG A 16 19.95 -77.54 -24.30
N LYS A 17 21.20 -77.20 -24.65
CA LYS A 17 22.18 -78.15 -25.21
C LYS A 17 22.62 -79.19 -24.18
N LYS A 18 22.73 -78.82 -22.88
CA LYS A 18 23.00 -79.77 -21.79
C LYS A 18 21.85 -80.76 -21.62
N ARG A 19 20.62 -80.26 -21.55
CA ARG A 19 19.41 -81.06 -21.36
C ARG A 19 19.19 -82.05 -22.51
N SER A 20 19.39 -81.62 -23.75
CA SER A 20 19.34 -82.54 -24.90
C SER A 20 20.41 -83.64 -24.83
N ALA A 21 21.63 -83.32 -24.38
CA ALA A 21 22.69 -84.31 -24.23
C ALA A 21 22.40 -85.30 -23.08
N GLU A 22 21.74 -84.84 -22.02
CA GLU A 22 21.26 -85.66 -20.90
C GLU A 22 20.16 -86.64 -21.34
N GLU A 23 19.19 -86.14 -22.10
CA GLU A 23 18.13 -86.95 -22.69
C GLU A 23 18.68 -88.00 -23.67
N ASP A 24 19.70 -87.67 -24.46
CA ASP A 24 20.37 -88.64 -25.35
C ASP A 24 21.06 -89.77 -24.58
N VAL A 25 21.69 -89.46 -23.45
CA VAL A 25 22.27 -90.47 -22.54
C VAL A 25 21.16 -91.37 -22.00
N LYS A 26 20.10 -90.76 -21.45
CA LYS A 26 18.97 -91.49 -20.86
C LYS A 26 18.25 -92.37 -21.88
N ARG A 27 17.96 -91.84 -23.07
CA ARG A 27 17.35 -92.61 -24.19
C ARG A 27 18.20 -93.81 -24.59
N TYR A 28 19.53 -93.66 -24.61
CA TYR A 28 20.43 -94.76 -24.95
C TYR A 28 20.45 -95.85 -23.87
N GLU A 29 20.46 -95.46 -22.60
CA GLU A 29 20.36 -96.36 -21.45
C GLU A 29 19.03 -97.14 -21.47
N ASP A 30 17.92 -96.43 -21.65
CA ASP A 30 16.57 -97.01 -21.71
C ASP A 30 16.40 -97.98 -22.89
N SER A 31 17.04 -97.70 -24.04
CA SER A 31 16.99 -98.56 -25.23
C SER A 31 17.94 -99.76 -25.17
N ASN A 32 18.86 -99.82 -24.21
CA ASN A 32 19.87 -100.88 -24.09
C ASN A 32 20.01 -101.41 -22.64
N PRO A 33 18.92 -101.85 -21.99
CA PRO A 33 18.93 -102.23 -20.58
C PRO A 33 19.92 -103.37 -20.31
N GLY A 34 20.82 -103.17 -19.34
CA GLY A 34 21.83 -104.16 -18.91
C GLY A 34 22.98 -104.44 -19.89
N LYS A 35 23.02 -103.80 -21.07
CA LYS A 35 24.10 -103.95 -22.08
C LYS A 35 24.79 -102.63 -22.43
N TYR A 36 24.35 -101.52 -21.85
CA TYR A 36 24.90 -100.19 -22.13
C TYR A 36 26.24 -99.94 -21.40
N GLU A 37 26.43 -100.56 -20.23
CA GLU A 37 27.64 -100.40 -19.43
C GLU A 37 28.87 -100.95 -20.18
N GLY A 38 29.85 -100.08 -20.43
CA GLY A 38 31.07 -100.41 -21.19
C GLY A 38 31.00 -100.16 -22.70
N SER A 39 29.82 -99.93 -23.28
CA SER A 39 29.68 -99.60 -24.71
C SER A 39 30.45 -98.33 -25.09
N ARG A 40 31.17 -98.37 -26.23
CA ARG A 40 31.91 -97.21 -26.77
C ARG A 40 30.98 -96.03 -27.01
N ARG A 41 29.74 -96.29 -27.44
CA ARG A 41 28.72 -95.27 -27.73
C ARG A 41 28.21 -94.61 -26.45
N HIS A 42 27.90 -95.40 -25.42
CA HIS A 42 27.51 -94.90 -24.10
C HIS A 42 28.59 -93.99 -23.49
N ARG A 43 29.86 -94.46 -23.44
CA ARG A 43 31.00 -93.66 -22.94
C ARG A 43 31.17 -92.33 -23.68
N SER A 44 30.90 -92.30 -24.99
CA SER A 44 30.99 -91.07 -25.79
C SER A 44 29.88 -90.06 -25.46
N LEU A 45 28.64 -90.53 -25.26
CA LEU A 45 27.51 -89.69 -24.88
C LEU A 45 27.68 -89.13 -23.47
N VAL A 46 28.11 -89.95 -22.51
CA VAL A 46 28.41 -89.51 -21.14
C VAL A 46 29.54 -88.47 -21.13
N LYS A 47 30.62 -88.68 -21.89
CA LYS A 47 31.70 -87.69 -22.02
C LYS A 47 31.22 -86.37 -22.65
N TYR A 48 30.33 -86.44 -23.63
CA TYR A 48 29.73 -85.26 -24.25
C TYR A 48 28.82 -84.50 -23.28
N TYR A 49 27.96 -85.20 -22.53
CA TYR A 49 27.14 -84.63 -21.47
C TYR A 49 28.00 -83.93 -20.40
N LYS A 50 29.02 -84.61 -19.85
CA LYS A 50 29.94 -84.01 -18.86
C LYS A 50 30.62 -82.73 -19.36
N ARG A 51 31.08 -82.72 -20.63
CA ARG A 51 31.65 -81.49 -21.24
C ARG A 51 30.61 -80.37 -21.37
N ARG A 52 29.34 -80.69 -21.66
CA ARG A 52 28.25 -79.71 -21.71
C ARG A 52 27.88 -79.21 -20.33
N GLU A 53 27.95 -80.05 -19.32
CA GLU A 53 27.75 -79.71 -17.91
C GLU A 53 28.82 -78.74 -17.40
N GLU A 54 30.11 -79.03 -17.60
CA GLU A 54 31.21 -78.12 -17.25
C GLU A 54 31.05 -76.74 -17.90
N LYS A 55 30.70 -76.72 -19.20
CA LYS A 55 30.45 -75.47 -19.93
C LYS A 55 29.24 -74.71 -19.37
N TYR A 56 28.17 -75.43 -19.00
CA TYR A 56 27.00 -74.83 -18.37
C TYR A 56 27.37 -74.16 -17.05
N GLU A 57 28.16 -74.81 -16.20
CA GLU A 57 28.58 -74.26 -14.90
C GLU A 57 29.37 -72.95 -15.03
N VAL A 58 30.31 -72.88 -15.98
CA VAL A 58 31.07 -71.65 -16.27
C VAL A 58 30.13 -70.51 -16.73
N VAL A 59 29.21 -70.80 -17.65
CA VAL A 59 28.28 -69.78 -18.19
C VAL A 59 27.23 -69.38 -17.14
N ARG A 60 26.78 -70.32 -16.31
CA ARG A 60 25.88 -70.07 -15.17
C ARG A 60 26.52 -69.10 -14.19
N LEU A 61 27.78 -69.34 -13.81
CA LEU A 61 28.51 -68.44 -12.90
C LEU A 61 28.69 -67.04 -13.50
N LYS A 62 29.03 -66.94 -14.79
CA LYS A 62 29.11 -65.67 -15.54
C LYS A 62 27.77 -64.93 -15.53
N CYS A 63 26.66 -65.62 -15.80
CA CYS A 63 25.31 -65.05 -15.74
C CYS A 63 24.95 -64.58 -14.33
N THR A 64 25.24 -65.37 -13.30
CA THR A 64 25.02 -65.00 -11.89
C THR A 64 25.82 -63.76 -11.51
N LYS A 65 27.09 -63.65 -11.90
CA LYS A 65 27.88 -62.43 -11.67
C LYS A 65 27.25 -61.21 -12.34
N ALA A 66 26.88 -61.33 -13.61
CA ALA A 66 26.21 -60.23 -14.33
C ALA A 66 24.85 -59.85 -13.72
N ARG A 67 24.11 -60.83 -13.18
CA ARG A 67 22.85 -60.59 -12.45
C ARG A 67 23.11 -59.81 -11.15
N ASN A 68 24.09 -60.22 -10.37
CA ASN A 68 24.42 -59.57 -9.10
C ASN A 68 24.86 -58.12 -9.32
N GLU A 69 25.74 -57.87 -10.28
CA GLU A 69 26.12 -56.50 -10.68
C GLU A 69 24.91 -55.66 -11.08
N TYR A 70 23.99 -56.23 -11.87
CA TYR A 70 22.78 -55.53 -12.26
C TYR A 70 21.89 -55.19 -11.04
N LEU A 71 21.69 -56.14 -10.12
CA LEU A 71 20.91 -55.90 -8.89
C LEU A 71 21.55 -54.82 -8.00
N LEU A 72 22.88 -54.78 -7.89
CA LEU A 72 23.61 -53.74 -7.17
C LEU A 72 23.39 -52.36 -7.82
N CYS A 73 23.52 -52.25 -9.14
CA CYS A 73 23.26 -50.99 -9.85
C CYS A 73 21.81 -50.52 -9.70
N VAL A 74 20.83 -51.43 -9.72
CA VAL A 74 19.42 -51.07 -9.50
C VAL A 74 19.22 -50.52 -8.09
N LYS A 75 19.80 -51.16 -7.06
CA LYS A 75 19.73 -50.64 -5.68
C LYS A 75 20.38 -49.27 -5.55
N ALA A 76 21.56 -49.07 -6.15
CA ALA A 76 22.26 -47.79 -6.13
C ALA A 76 21.45 -46.69 -6.85
N ALA A 77 20.87 -46.98 -8.01
CA ALA A 77 20.03 -46.03 -8.74
C ALA A 77 18.78 -45.64 -7.94
N ASN A 78 18.11 -46.61 -7.30
CA ASN A 78 16.96 -46.31 -6.44
C ASN A 78 17.35 -45.49 -5.21
N ALA A 79 18.50 -45.78 -4.58
CA ALA A 79 18.99 -44.97 -3.47
C ALA A 79 19.29 -43.52 -3.89
N ALA A 80 19.88 -43.31 -5.06
CA ALA A 80 20.12 -41.99 -5.63
C ALA A 80 18.81 -41.24 -5.92
N LEU A 81 17.82 -41.91 -6.53
CA LEU A 81 16.49 -41.35 -6.77
C LEU A 81 15.81 -40.94 -5.45
N HIS A 82 15.83 -41.82 -4.44
CA HIS A 82 15.25 -41.52 -3.14
C HIS A 82 15.94 -40.32 -2.48
N ARG A 83 17.27 -40.25 -2.51
CA ARG A 83 18.00 -39.10 -1.95
C ARG A 83 17.63 -37.81 -2.66
N PHE A 84 17.64 -37.83 -3.99
CA PHE A 84 17.34 -36.64 -4.79
C PHE A 84 15.96 -36.08 -4.46
N PHE A 85 14.92 -36.92 -4.47
CA PHE A 85 13.55 -36.45 -4.24
C PHE A 85 13.22 -36.22 -2.76
N ALA A 86 13.85 -36.95 -1.84
CA ALA A 86 13.57 -36.78 -0.40
C ALA A 86 14.36 -35.64 0.24
N GLN A 87 15.51 -35.24 -0.33
CA GLN A 87 16.42 -34.27 0.28
C GLN A 87 16.88 -33.19 -0.71
N ASP A 88 17.56 -33.58 -1.79
CA ASP A 88 18.28 -32.61 -2.64
C ASP A 88 17.31 -31.63 -3.34
N LEU A 89 16.23 -32.14 -3.94
CA LEU A 89 14.85 -31.69 -3.70
C LEU A 89 14.63 -30.31 -3.07
N SER A 90 14.38 -30.39 -1.77
CA SER A 90 14.10 -29.29 -0.86
C SER A 90 15.29 -28.33 -0.79
N TYR A 91 16.51 -28.83 -0.68
CA TYR A 91 17.70 -27.97 -0.57
C TYR A 91 17.87 -27.06 -1.78
N LEU A 92 17.54 -27.54 -2.99
CA LEU A 92 17.60 -26.70 -4.18
C LEU A 92 16.59 -25.55 -4.10
N ILE A 93 15.40 -25.80 -3.58
CA ILE A 93 14.37 -24.77 -3.36
C ILE A 93 14.84 -23.77 -2.31
N ASP A 94 15.37 -24.24 -1.17
CA ASP A 94 15.92 -23.37 -0.13
C ASP A 94 17.05 -22.47 -0.66
N CYS A 95 17.89 -23.00 -1.57
CA CYS A 95 18.93 -22.20 -2.24
C CYS A 95 18.34 -21.13 -3.17
N MET A 96 17.25 -21.43 -3.87
CA MET A 96 16.57 -20.47 -4.75
C MET A 96 15.89 -19.36 -3.95
N ASP A 97 15.32 -19.69 -2.79
CA ASP A 97 14.57 -18.77 -1.94
C ASP A 97 15.48 -17.94 -1.00
N LEU A 98 16.79 -18.18 -1.02
CA LEU A 98 17.73 -17.56 -0.09
C LEU A 98 17.65 -16.02 -0.15
N GLY A 99 17.23 -15.42 0.97
CA GLY A 99 17.16 -13.97 1.16
C GLY A 99 15.91 -13.31 0.58
N MET A 100 15.01 -14.06 -0.09
CA MET A 100 13.77 -13.50 -0.64
C MET A 100 12.87 -12.92 0.47
N ASP A 101 12.76 -13.61 1.60
CA ASP A 101 11.96 -13.16 2.74
C ASP A 101 12.53 -11.88 3.37
N PHE A 102 13.86 -11.79 3.49
CA PHE A 102 14.56 -10.61 4.00
C PHE A 102 14.27 -9.38 3.14
N TRP A 103 14.49 -9.48 1.82
CA TRP A 103 14.29 -8.36 0.91
C TRP A 103 12.83 -7.94 0.82
N LEU A 104 11.90 -8.89 0.81
CA LEU A 104 10.47 -8.61 0.80
C LEU A 104 10.03 -7.89 2.08
N ARG A 105 10.48 -8.35 3.25
CA ARG A 105 10.20 -7.70 4.53
C ARG A 105 10.77 -6.29 4.57
N ALA A 106 12.02 -6.11 4.16
CA ALA A 106 12.68 -4.80 4.13
C ALA A 106 11.95 -3.81 3.19
N LEU A 107 11.50 -4.27 2.02
CA LEU A 107 10.70 -3.46 1.10
C LEU A 107 9.38 -3.03 1.73
N VAL A 108 8.64 -3.98 2.32
CA VAL A 108 7.34 -3.70 2.95
C VAL A 108 7.50 -2.75 4.13
N GLU A 109 8.51 -2.97 4.98
CA GLU A 109 8.83 -2.07 6.10
C GLU A 109 9.13 -0.65 5.60
N LYS A 110 9.92 -0.52 4.52
CA LYS A 110 10.22 0.78 3.95
C LYS A 110 8.98 1.49 3.42
N VAL A 111 8.10 0.76 2.75
CA VAL A 111 6.81 1.30 2.28
C VAL A 111 5.95 1.79 3.45
N ILE A 112 5.89 1.03 4.55
CA ILE A 112 5.16 1.43 5.76
C ILE A 112 5.74 2.70 6.36
N GLU A 113 7.07 2.80 6.46
CA GLU A 113 7.76 3.97 7.00
C GLU A 113 7.44 5.23 6.20
N GLU A 114 7.55 5.17 4.87
CA GLU A 114 7.28 6.32 4.00
C GLU A 114 5.78 6.70 4.01
N ARG A 115 4.88 5.72 4.10
CA ARG A 115 3.45 5.99 4.27
C ARG A 115 3.15 6.73 5.58
N LYS A 116 3.79 6.32 6.69
CA LYS A 116 3.65 7.02 7.98
C LYS A 116 4.12 8.47 7.88
N LYS A 117 5.25 8.73 7.21
CA LYS A 117 5.76 10.10 7.00
C LYS A 117 4.79 10.97 6.21
N ILE A 118 4.24 10.45 5.12
CA ILE A 118 3.23 11.18 4.32
C ILE A 118 2.00 11.49 5.17
N THR A 119 1.47 10.50 5.90
CA THR A 119 0.31 10.73 6.77
C THR A 119 0.59 11.78 7.84
N GLN A 120 1.78 11.78 8.45
CA GLN A 120 2.16 12.82 9.41
C GLN A 120 2.20 14.20 8.76
N HIS A 121 2.82 14.32 7.58
CA HIS A 121 2.87 15.57 6.83
C HIS A 121 1.47 16.12 6.49
N GLU A 122 0.53 15.25 6.11
CA GLU A 122 -0.86 15.64 5.89
C GLU A 122 -1.53 16.16 7.18
N MET A 123 -1.29 15.51 8.33
CA MET A 123 -1.81 16.00 9.61
C MET A 123 -1.21 17.35 9.99
N ASP A 124 0.09 17.56 9.78
CA ASP A 124 0.77 18.83 10.04
C ASP A 124 0.25 19.95 9.12
N SER A 125 -0.04 19.61 7.85
CA SER A 125 -0.67 20.51 6.88
C SER A 125 -2.08 20.91 7.33
N LEU A 126 -2.91 19.96 7.76
CA LEU A 126 -4.24 20.25 8.31
C LEU A 126 -4.17 21.11 9.57
N ALA A 127 -3.21 20.84 10.47
CA ALA A 127 -2.98 21.67 11.65
C ALA A 127 -2.58 23.10 11.27
N SER A 128 -1.75 23.26 10.25
CA SER A 128 -1.36 24.57 9.69
C SER A 128 -2.55 25.31 9.10
N LEU A 129 -3.43 24.62 8.35
CA LEU A 129 -4.66 25.19 7.83
C LEU A 129 -5.64 25.59 8.94
N SER A 130 -5.76 24.78 10.00
CA SER A 130 -6.57 25.12 11.17
C SER A 130 -6.02 26.36 11.87
N THR A 131 -4.70 26.46 11.99
CA THR A 131 -4.04 27.64 12.57
C THR A 131 -4.31 28.88 11.73
N LEU A 132 -4.17 28.76 10.40
CA LEU A 132 -4.48 29.84 9.46
C LEU A 132 -5.93 30.29 9.61
N ARG A 133 -6.88 29.35 9.62
CA ARG A 133 -8.31 29.64 9.85
C ARG A 133 -8.52 30.44 11.13
N SER A 134 -7.90 30.02 12.24
CA SER A 134 -8.02 30.72 13.52
C SER A 134 -7.32 32.09 13.55
N SER A 135 -6.33 32.31 12.67
CA SER A 135 -5.60 33.58 12.58
C SER A 135 -6.27 34.66 11.72
N VAL A 136 -7.33 34.32 10.97
CA VAL A 136 -8.09 35.29 10.17
C VAL A 136 -8.81 36.25 11.11
N ASP A 137 -8.37 37.51 11.14
CA ASP A 137 -8.93 38.56 11.99
C ASP A 137 -9.04 39.89 11.23
N VAL A 138 -10.27 40.17 10.78
CA VAL A 138 -10.61 41.39 10.02
C VAL A 138 -10.38 42.67 10.85
N LYS A 139 -10.48 42.62 12.18
CA LYS A 139 -10.24 43.80 13.03
C LYS A 139 -8.76 44.11 13.09
N ALA A 140 -7.93 43.08 13.28
CA ALA A 140 -6.47 43.23 13.25
C ALA A 140 -5.99 43.69 11.87
N ASP A 141 -6.55 43.15 10.79
CA ASP A 141 -6.19 43.55 9.42
C ASP A 141 -6.58 45.00 9.12
N LYS A 142 -7.77 45.44 9.57
CA LYS A 142 -8.20 46.84 9.49
C LYS A 142 -7.25 47.77 10.24
N GLN A 143 -6.82 47.38 11.44
CA GLN A 143 -5.88 48.17 12.23
C GLN A 143 -4.52 48.32 11.52
N LYS A 144 -3.95 47.21 11.03
CA LYS A 144 -2.71 47.23 10.24
C LYS A 144 -2.83 48.10 9.00
N PHE A 145 -3.99 48.09 8.34
CA PHE A 145 -4.25 48.93 7.18
C PHE A 145 -4.23 50.43 7.54
N PHE A 146 -4.86 50.83 8.64
CA PHE A 146 -4.80 52.22 9.11
C PHE A 146 -3.39 52.65 9.51
N GLU A 147 -2.64 51.77 10.18
CA GLU A 147 -1.25 52.04 10.57
C GLU A 147 -0.34 52.20 9.36
N ALA A 148 -0.47 51.32 8.36
CA ALA A 148 0.30 51.40 7.12
C ALA A 148 -0.01 52.67 6.29
N ASN A 149 -1.23 53.20 6.40
CA ASN A 149 -1.70 54.36 5.64
C ASN A 149 -1.98 55.59 6.54
N HIS A 150 -1.26 55.70 7.66
CA HIS A 150 -1.59 56.66 8.72
C HIS A 150 -1.77 58.11 8.23
N GLN A 151 -0.94 58.57 7.29
CA GLN A 151 -1.02 59.94 6.75
C GLN A 151 -2.36 60.27 6.08
N LEU A 152 -3.04 59.26 5.52
CA LEU A 152 -4.34 59.43 4.85
C LEU A 152 -5.52 59.46 5.83
N PHE A 153 -5.39 58.75 6.97
CA PHE A 153 -6.48 58.52 7.91
C PHE A 153 -6.31 59.24 9.25
N MET A 154 -5.21 59.95 9.44
CA MET A 154 -5.00 60.79 10.62
C MET A 154 -5.99 61.95 10.64
N LEU A 155 -6.42 62.34 11.84
CA LEU A 155 -7.34 63.47 12.04
C LEU A 155 -6.72 64.75 11.47
N PRO A 156 -7.38 65.44 10.51
CA PRO A 156 -6.91 66.72 10.01
C PRO A 156 -6.89 67.79 11.11
N LYS A 157 -6.14 68.88 10.88
CA LYS A 157 -6.18 70.04 11.78
C LYS A 157 -7.61 70.57 11.88
N GLN A 158 -8.03 70.89 13.10
CA GLN A 158 -9.33 71.51 13.33
C GLN A 158 -9.39 72.88 12.63
N PHE A 159 -10.59 73.25 12.20
CA PHE A 159 -10.82 74.60 11.72
C PHE A 159 -10.68 75.58 12.88
N GLU A 160 -9.91 76.64 12.64
CA GLU A 160 -9.71 77.74 13.58
C GLU A 160 -10.48 78.96 13.08
N PHE A 161 -11.11 79.69 14.00
CA PHE A 161 -11.73 80.97 13.69
C PHE A 161 -10.64 81.95 13.21
N ARG A 162 -10.86 82.60 12.06
CA ARG A 162 -9.95 83.58 11.48
C ARG A 162 -10.56 84.97 11.59
N PRO A 163 -10.13 85.80 12.56
CA PRO A 163 -10.67 87.14 12.71
C PRO A 163 -10.28 88.02 11.52
N GLN A 164 -11.15 88.96 11.18
CA GLN A 164 -10.83 90.00 10.20
C GLN A 164 -9.79 90.97 10.81
N LEU A 165 -8.96 91.61 9.98
CA LEU A 165 -7.95 92.58 10.42
C LEU A 165 -8.54 93.62 11.39
N GLY A 166 -8.01 93.65 12.62
CA GLY A 166 -8.42 94.57 13.67
C GLY A 166 -9.50 94.04 14.63
N ASP A 167 -10.09 92.86 14.36
CA ASP A 167 -11.00 92.20 15.30
C ASP A 167 -10.21 91.41 16.36
N ALA A 168 -10.41 91.76 17.63
CA ALA A 168 -9.73 91.16 18.77
C ALA A 168 -10.62 90.15 19.51
N ILE A 169 -11.88 89.97 19.10
CA ILE A 169 -12.86 89.13 19.78
C ILE A 169 -12.81 87.72 19.17
N MET A 170 -12.55 86.72 20.01
CA MET A 170 -12.42 85.30 19.59
C MET A 170 -13.46 84.39 20.27
N GLU A 171 -14.35 84.98 21.07
CA GLU A 171 -15.31 84.28 21.91
C GLU A 171 -16.72 84.81 21.65
N VAL A 172 -17.72 84.03 22.02
CA VAL A 172 -19.12 84.43 21.90
C VAL A 172 -19.41 85.54 22.93
N SER A 173 -19.81 86.73 22.46
CA SER A 173 -20.21 87.85 23.33
C SER A 173 -21.72 87.83 23.58
N ALA A 174 -22.13 87.79 24.85
CA ALA A 174 -23.53 87.76 25.29
C ALA A 174 -23.93 89.09 25.94
N GLU A 175 -23.74 90.21 25.23
CA GLU A 175 -24.18 91.54 25.68
C GLU A 175 -25.69 91.56 25.98
N GLN A 176 -26.11 92.45 26.88
CA GLN A 176 -27.50 92.48 27.37
C GLN A 176 -28.53 92.71 26.24
N SER A 177 -28.13 93.42 25.18
CA SER A 177 -28.93 93.63 23.97
C SER A 177 -29.09 92.38 23.09
N LEU A 178 -28.17 91.42 23.18
CA LEU A 178 -28.14 90.19 22.36
C LEU A 178 -28.53 88.92 23.15
N SER A 179 -28.56 89.01 24.48
CA SER A 179 -28.79 87.87 25.37
C SER A 179 -30.11 87.14 25.12
N ALA A 180 -31.20 87.86 24.84
CA ALA A 180 -32.50 87.26 24.56
C ALA A 180 -32.49 86.43 23.25
N ASP A 181 -31.86 86.96 22.19
CA ASP A 181 -31.74 86.28 20.90
C ASP A 181 -30.83 85.04 21.00
N LEU A 182 -29.73 85.13 21.75
CA LEU A 182 -28.84 84.00 22.02
C LEU A 182 -29.54 82.89 22.81
N LEU A 183 -30.34 83.25 23.82
CA LEU A 183 -31.12 82.29 24.60
C LEU A 183 -32.19 81.60 23.73
N GLN A 184 -32.90 82.37 22.90
CA GLN A 184 -33.86 81.81 21.94
C GLN A 184 -33.16 80.87 20.95
N ARG A 185 -31.97 81.25 20.47
CA ARG A 185 -31.17 80.42 19.56
C ARG A 185 -30.72 79.12 20.22
N GLN A 186 -30.26 79.18 21.47
CA GLN A 186 -29.89 78.00 22.24
C GLN A 186 -31.08 77.04 22.37
N LEU A 187 -32.25 77.51 22.82
CA LEU A 187 -33.47 76.69 22.94
C LEU A 187 -33.87 76.05 21.61
N GLN A 188 -33.72 76.78 20.50
CA GLN A 188 -33.99 76.25 19.17
C GLN A 188 -33.00 75.15 18.77
N ILE A 189 -31.71 75.32 19.09
CA ILE A 189 -30.67 74.30 18.82
C ILE A 189 -30.92 73.05 19.67
N GLU A 190 -31.20 73.20 20.97
CA GLU A 190 -31.49 72.09 21.88
C GLU A 190 -32.69 71.27 21.40
N LYS A 191 -33.82 71.92 21.09
CA LYS A 191 -35.01 71.24 20.56
C LYS A 191 -34.72 70.49 19.25
N ARG A 192 -33.88 71.06 18.38
CA ARG A 192 -33.48 70.39 17.14
C ARG A 192 -32.54 69.21 17.39
N LEU A 193 -31.60 69.35 18.33
CA LEU A 193 -30.69 68.27 18.71
C LEU A 193 -31.46 67.09 19.29
N GLU A 194 -32.46 67.31 20.14
CA GLU A 194 -33.33 66.24 20.66
C GLU A 194 -34.00 65.44 19.54
N GLY A 195 -34.58 66.13 18.55
CA GLY A 195 -35.20 65.48 17.39
C GLY A 195 -34.18 64.69 16.55
N LEU A 196 -33.01 65.28 16.27
CA LEU A 196 -31.96 64.61 15.50
C LEU A 196 -31.37 63.40 16.24
N GLN A 197 -31.19 63.49 17.56
CA GLN A 197 -30.71 62.36 18.36
C GLN A 197 -31.69 61.20 18.30
N PHE A 198 -33.00 61.48 18.41
CA PHE A 198 -34.03 60.44 18.27
C PHE A 198 -33.99 59.78 16.88
N GLU A 199 -33.87 60.56 15.80
CA GLU A 199 -33.73 60.02 14.44
C GLU A 199 -32.48 59.16 14.27
N VAL A 200 -31.33 59.64 14.77
CA VAL A 200 -30.05 58.90 14.73
C VAL A 200 -30.17 57.58 15.48
N ASP A 201 -30.79 57.57 16.66
CA ASP A 201 -30.96 56.36 17.46
C ASP A 201 -31.85 55.33 16.76
N GLU A 202 -32.93 55.75 16.09
CA GLU A 202 -33.81 54.84 15.34
C GLU A 202 -33.12 54.25 14.10
N VAL A 203 -32.33 55.06 13.38
CA VAL A 203 -31.50 54.57 12.27
C VAL A 203 -30.45 53.59 12.78
N TRP A 204 -29.79 53.90 13.91
CA TRP A 204 -28.78 53.04 14.50
C TRP A 204 -29.35 51.69 14.94
N LYS A 205 -30.51 51.67 15.58
CA LYS A 205 -31.21 50.42 15.95
C LYS A 205 -31.53 49.56 14.72
N SER A 206 -32.00 50.19 13.64
CA SER A 206 -32.32 49.50 12.38
C SER A 206 -31.07 48.92 11.71
N LEU A 207 -29.94 49.65 11.77
CA LEU A 207 -28.64 49.22 11.28
C LEU A 207 -28.13 48.02 12.08
N GLU A 208 -28.12 48.10 13.42
CA GLU A 208 -27.71 47.01 14.30
C GLU A 208 -28.57 45.76 14.11
N ALA A 209 -29.89 45.92 13.94
CA ALA A 209 -30.80 44.80 13.71
C ALA A 209 -30.46 44.08 12.39
N SER A 210 -30.22 44.86 11.33
CA SER A 210 -29.83 44.34 10.02
C SER A 210 -28.46 43.65 10.07
N GLU A 211 -27.48 44.23 10.79
CA GLU A 211 -26.16 43.62 11.02
C GLU A 211 -26.26 42.29 11.77
N LYS A 212 -27.03 42.25 12.87
CA LYS A 212 -27.27 41.02 13.64
C LYS A 212 -27.89 39.93 12.76
N GLN A 213 -28.84 40.30 11.90
CA GLN A 213 -29.45 39.37 10.95
C GLN A 213 -28.43 38.83 9.93
N LEU A 214 -27.55 39.68 9.38
CA LEU A 214 -26.48 39.26 8.48
C LEU A 214 -25.52 38.27 9.17
N LEU A 215 -25.08 38.59 10.38
CA LEU A 215 -24.20 37.72 11.16
C LEU A 215 -24.86 36.37 11.46
N GLN A 216 -26.17 36.35 11.73
CA GLN A 216 -26.91 35.11 11.90
C GLN A 216 -26.91 34.27 10.60
N LEU A 217 -27.15 34.89 9.44
CA LEU A 217 -27.11 34.21 8.15
C LEU A 217 -25.73 33.63 7.82
N TYR A 218 -24.65 34.30 8.23
CA TYR A 218 -23.27 33.81 8.05
C TYR A 218 -22.90 32.65 8.99
N ASN A 219 -23.41 32.66 10.21
CA ASN A 219 -23.08 31.67 11.23
C ASN A 219 -23.97 30.41 11.19
N THR A 220 -25.10 30.46 10.48
CA THR A 220 -25.95 29.29 10.29
C THR A 220 -25.27 28.34 9.31
N GLN A 221 -24.95 27.11 9.74
CA GLN A 221 -24.36 26.10 8.85
C GLN A 221 -25.23 25.91 7.61
N PHE A 222 -24.58 25.89 6.45
CA PHE A 222 -25.23 25.77 5.16
C PHE A 222 -25.84 24.36 4.99
N GLU A 223 -27.09 24.18 5.42
CA GLU A 223 -27.84 22.91 5.31
C GLU A 223 -29.09 23.03 4.41
N GLY A 224 -29.12 23.98 3.47
CA GLY A 224 -30.33 24.27 2.68
C GLY A 224 -30.08 24.69 1.22
N ASP A 225 -31.12 25.23 0.59
CA ASP A 225 -31.08 25.76 -0.78
C ASP A 225 -30.19 27.02 -0.88
N ALA A 226 -29.11 26.90 -1.66
CA ALA A 226 -28.16 27.97 -1.94
C ALA A 226 -28.83 29.24 -2.51
N GLY A 227 -29.86 29.05 -3.34
CA GLY A 227 -30.57 30.14 -4.00
C GLY A 227 -31.30 31.01 -2.99
N LYS A 228 -32.02 30.38 -2.07
CA LYS A 228 -32.74 31.07 -0.99
C LYS A 228 -31.78 31.80 -0.06
N TRP A 229 -30.73 31.13 0.44
CA TRP A 229 -29.75 31.78 1.35
C TRP A 229 -29.08 32.99 0.71
N ARG A 230 -28.68 32.91 -0.57
CA ARG A 230 -28.11 34.05 -1.30
C ARG A 230 -29.10 35.19 -1.46
N ASN A 231 -30.36 34.87 -1.78
CA ASN A 231 -31.40 35.89 -1.93
C ASN A 231 -31.68 36.59 -0.59
N ASP A 232 -31.81 35.84 0.49
CA ASP A 232 -32.04 36.38 1.84
C ASP A 232 -30.86 37.28 2.25
N LEU A 233 -29.62 36.84 2.04
CA LEU A 233 -28.42 37.64 2.30
C LEU A 233 -28.41 38.94 1.49
N HIS A 234 -28.70 38.86 0.20
CA HIS A 234 -28.75 40.03 -0.69
C HIS A 234 -29.82 41.04 -0.25
N VAL A 235 -31.03 40.56 0.06
CA VAL A 235 -32.12 41.40 0.55
C VAL A 235 -31.73 42.07 1.86
N THR A 236 -31.19 41.33 2.84
CA THR A 236 -30.75 41.92 4.12
C THR A 236 -29.61 42.93 3.92
N TYR A 237 -28.66 42.67 3.02
CA TYR A 237 -27.62 43.65 2.68
C TYR A 237 -28.18 44.94 2.08
N GLN A 238 -29.20 44.85 1.24
CA GLN A 238 -29.85 46.04 0.68
C GLN A 238 -30.53 46.88 1.76
N TYR A 239 -31.01 46.27 2.85
CA TYR A 239 -31.53 47.01 4.01
C TYR A 239 -30.41 47.61 4.86
N TYR A 240 -29.30 46.88 5.04
CA TYR A 240 -28.15 47.36 5.82
C TYR A 240 -27.44 48.57 5.19
N LEU A 241 -27.45 48.66 3.85
CA LEU A 241 -26.79 49.76 3.11
C LEU A 241 -27.68 50.99 2.86
N LYS A 242 -28.96 50.94 3.23
CA LYS A 242 -29.89 52.08 3.14
C LYS A 242 -29.74 53.01 4.33
#